data_AF-A0A661ZZ13-F1
#
_entry.id   AF-A0A661ZZ13-F1
#
_cell.length_a   1.000
_cell.length_b   1.000
_cell.length_c   1.000
_cell.angle_alpha   90.00
_cell.angle_beta   90.00
_cell.angle_gamma   90.00
#
_symmetry.space_group_name_H-M   'P 1'
#
loop_
_entity.id
_entity.type
_entity.pdbx_description
1 polymer ?
#
loop_
_entity_poly.entity_id
_entity_poly.type
_entity_poly.pdbx_seq_one_letter_code
_entity_poly.pdbx_strand_id
1 'polypeptide(L)' 'MEQLILNIKDSSKISFLMQLIKQLDFVEVKKAKKKKTSAKYNFFDSAGLWANREVDAKELRKQAWNRQK' A
#
# COMPACT_ATOMS: atom_id res chain seq x y z
N MET A 1 24.61 12.04 -17.57
CA MET A 1 23.23 11.52 -17.52
C MET A 1 22.39 12.58 -16.84
N GLU A 2 21.41 13.13 -17.57
CA GLU A 2 20.53 14.17 -17.05
C GLU A 2 19.17 13.56 -16.70
N GLN A 3 18.54 14.05 -15.63
CA GLN A 3 17.27 13.54 -15.14
C GLN A 3 16.27 14.68 -15.05
N LEU A 4 15.10 14.51 -15.69
CA LEU A 4 14.00 15.46 -15.66
C LEU A 4 12.84 14.87 -14.86
N ILE A 5 12.38 15.61 -13.84
CA ILE A 5 11.22 15.24 -13.03
C ILE A 5 10.04 16.11 -13.48
N LEU A 6 9.03 15.47 -14.06
CA LEU A 6 7.81 16.14 -14.53
C LEU A 6 6.69 15.95 -13.51
N ASN A 7 6.13 17.05 -13.01
CA ASN A 7 4.93 17.01 -12.17
C ASN A 7 3.69 17.26 -13.04
N ILE A 8 2.91 16.20 -13.27
CA ILE A 8 1.76 16.24 -14.19
C ILE A 8 0.50 16.55 -13.37
N LYS A 9 -0.12 17.71 -13.63
CA LYS A 9 -1.35 18.13 -12.94
C LYS A 9 -2.60 17.36 -13.39
N ASP A 10 -2.61 16.92 -14.65
CA ASP A 10 -3.75 16.24 -15.28
C ASP A 10 -3.42 14.78 -15.55
N SER A 11 -3.99 13.88 -14.75
CA SER A 11 -3.72 12.45 -14.80
C SER A 11 -4.22 11.80 -16.09
N SER A 12 -5.21 12.39 -16.78
CA SER A 12 -5.78 11.85 -18.02
C SER A 12 -4.77 11.87 -19.17
N LYS A 13 -3.85 12.85 -19.16
CA LYS A 13 -2.84 13.06 -20.21
C LYS A 13 -1.56 12.24 -20.02
N ILE A 14 -1.42 11.54 -18.90
CA ILE A 14 -0.23 10.74 -18.58
C ILE A 14 0.01 9.66 -19.63
N SER A 15 -1.04 8.99 -20.10
CA SER A 15 -0.92 7.91 -21.09
C SER A 15 -0.33 8.42 -22.41
N PHE A 16 -0.84 9.56 -22.88
CA PHE A 16 -0.38 10.20 -24.12
C PHE A 16 1.08 10.66 -24.01
N LEU A 17 1.43 11.34 -22.92
CA LEU A 17 2.79 11.81 -22.68
C LEU A 17 3.79 10.65 -22.57
N MET A 18 3.38 9.54 -21.95
CA MET A 18 4.19 8.32 -21.87
C MET A 18 4.41 7.68 -23.25
N GLN A 19 3.41 7.71 -24.14
CA GLN A 19 3.56 7.21 -25.52
C GLN A 19 4.54 8.06 -26.32
N LEU A 20 4.46 9.39 -26.18
CA LEU A 20 5.34 10.33 -26.88
C LEU A 20 6.80 10.15 -26.43
N ILE A 21 7.03 10.08 -25.11
CA ILE A 21 8.39 9.89 -24.57
C ILE A 21 8.99 8.55 -25.00
N LYS A 22 8.18 7.49 -25.13
CA LYS A 22 8.64 6.19 -25.62
C LYS A 22 9.10 6.18 -27.07
N GLN A 23 8.67 7.14 -27.89
CA GLN A 23 9.12 7.27 -29.28
C GLN A 23 10.48 7.95 -29.40
N LEU A 24 11.01 8.50 -28.31
CA LEU A 24 12.31 9.14 -28.30
C LEU A 24 13.37 8.09 -27.99
N ASP A 25 14.16 7.70 -29.00
CA ASP A 25 15.17 6.64 -28.91
C ASP A 25 16.31 6.93 -27.92
N PHE A 26 16.41 8.17 -27.44
CA PHE A 26 17.42 8.63 -26.48
C PHE A 26 16.90 8.74 -25.04
N VAL A 27 15.63 8.40 -24.78
CA VAL A 27 15.02 8.56 -23.45
C VAL A 27 14.70 7.21 -22.79
N GLU A 28 15.32 6.95 -21.64
CA GLU A 28 15.00 5.79 -20.80
C GLU A 28 13.91 6.11 -19.77
N VAL A 29 12.72 5.49 -19.94
CA VAL A 29 11.63 5.63 -18.96
C VAL A 29 11.81 4.64 -17.80
N LYS A 30 12.38 5.12 -16.69
CA LYS A 30 12.46 4.34 -15.44
C LYS A 30 11.16 4.43 -14.66
N LYS A 31 10.30 3.40 -14.78
CA LYS A 31 9.14 3.25 -13.90
C LYS A 31 9.63 2.93 -12.49
N ALA A 32 9.40 3.86 -11.55
CA ALA A 32 9.56 3.57 -10.14
C ALA A 32 8.59 2.43 -9.76
N LYS A 33 9.13 1.22 -9.57
CA LYS A 33 8.36 0.13 -8.97
C LYS A 33 7.98 0.61 -7.57
N LYS A 34 6.71 0.96 -7.35
CA LYS A 34 6.19 1.11 -6.00
C LYS A 34 6.57 -0.17 -5.27
N LYS A 35 7.43 -0.08 -4.26
CA LYS A 35 7.67 -1.20 -3.35
C LYS A 35 6.29 -1.55 -2.81
N LYS A 36 5.72 -2.67 -3.27
CA LYS A 36 4.60 -3.28 -2.58
C LYS A 36 5.18 -3.63 -1.22
N THR A 37 4.87 -2.85 -0.20
CA THR A 37 5.15 -3.22 1.18
C THR A 37 4.20 -4.36 1.54
N SER A 38 4.37 -5.52 0.90
CA SER A 38 3.90 -6.76 1.49
C SER A 38 4.91 -7.07 2.59
N ALA A 39 4.82 -6.36 3.71
CA ALA A 39 5.31 -6.93 4.95
C ALA A 39 4.57 -8.26 5.05
N LYS A 40 5.28 -9.39 4.86
CA LYS A 40 4.76 -10.71 5.21
C LYS A 40 4.60 -10.68 6.72
N TYR A 41 3.48 -10.14 7.19
CA TYR A 41 3.09 -10.20 8.58
C TYR A 41 2.65 -11.64 8.81
N ASN A 42 3.42 -12.42 9.58
CA ASN A 42 2.95 -13.75 9.92
C ASN A 42 1.88 -13.55 10.99
N PHE A 43 0.68 -14.06 10.74
CA PHE A 43 -0.44 -14.02 11.68
C PHE A 43 -0.03 -14.52 13.08
N PHE A 44 0.87 -15.51 13.13
CA PHE A 44 1.41 -16.08 14.35
C PHE A 44 2.44 -15.20 15.09
N ASP A 45 2.97 -14.13 14.47
CA ASP A 45 3.76 -13.12 15.18
C ASP A 45 2.89 -12.35 16.20
N SER A 46 1.56 -12.47 16.09
CA SER A 46 0.58 -11.94 17.04
C SER A 46 0.21 -12.94 18.14
N ALA A 47 0.69 -14.19 18.06
CA ALA A 47 0.35 -15.21 19.05
C ALA A 47 0.96 -14.82 20.39
N GLY A 48 0.16 -14.89 21.46
CA GLY A 48 0.59 -14.49 22.80
C GLY A 48 0.28 -13.04 23.19
N LEU A 49 -0.28 -12.20 22.30
CA LEU A 49 -0.79 -10.86 22.67
C LEU A 49 -1.82 -10.88 23.81
N TRP A 50 -2.45 -12.03 24.05
CA TRP A 50 -3.47 -12.24 25.07
C TRP A 50 -2.98 -13.11 26.24
N ALA A 51 -1.72 -13.56 26.24
CA ALA A 51 -1.22 -14.51 27.25
C ALA A 51 -1.27 -13.96 28.68
N ASN A 52 -1.11 -12.65 28.85
CA ASN A 52 -1.16 -11.97 30.15
C ASN A 52 -2.46 -11.19 30.39
N ARG A 53 -3.51 -11.49 29.62
CA ARG A 53 -4.82 -10.86 29.79
C ARG A 53 -5.79 -11.90 30.34
N GLU A 54 -6.51 -11.54 31.39
CA GLU A 54 -7.67 -12.30 31.86
C GLU A 54 -8.81 -12.06 30.89
N VAL A 55 -8.89 -12.89 29.85
CA VAL A 55 -9.90 -12.75 28.78
C VAL A 55 -10.91 -13.88 28.90
N ASP A 56 -12.13 -13.54 29.29
CA ASP A 56 -13.25 -14.49 29.23
C ASP A 56 -13.98 -14.42 27.89
N ALA A 57 -14.31 -15.58 27.34
CA ALA A 57 -14.98 -15.72 26.05
C ALA A 57 -16.39 -15.09 26.06
N LYS A 58 -17.02 -14.95 27.23
CA LYS A 58 -18.33 -14.31 27.38
C LYS A 58 -18.22 -12.79 27.25
N GLU A 59 -17.19 -12.19 27.84
CA GLU A 59 -16.93 -10.75 27.77
C GLU A 59 -16.56 -10.31 26.36
N LEU A 60 -15.69 -11.07 25.67
CA LEU A 60 -15.34 -10.82 24.27
C LEU A 60 -16.57 -10.79 23.36
N ARG A 61 -17.48 -11.75 23.53
CA ARG A 61 -18.73 -11.80 22.73
C ARG A 61 -19.62 -10.60 23.01
N LYS A 62 -19.73 -10.18 24.28
CA LYS A 62 -20.50 -8.99 24.66
C LYS A 62 -19.93 -7.72 24.03
N GLN A 63 -18.60 -7.55 24.05
CA GLN A 63 -17.92 -6.39 23.44
C GLN A 63 -18.02 -6.41 21.91
N ALA A 64 -17.78 -7.55 21.26
CA ALA A 64 -17.84 -7.68 19.80
C ALA A 64 -19.23 -7.42 19.23
N TRP A 65 -20.28 -7.70 20.00
CA TRP A 65 -21.68 -7.50 19.59
C TRP A 65 -22.30 -6.19 20.11
N ASN A 66 -21.54 -5.38 20.86
CA ASN A 66 -22.00 -4.05 21.28
C ASN A 66 -21.92 -3.07 20.11
N ARG A 67 -22.79 -3.27 19.12
CA ARG A 67 -23.07 -2.32 18.04
C ARG A 67 -23.89 -1.19 18.66
N GLN A 68 -23.22 -0.25 19.32
CA GLN A 68 -23.84 1.03 19.63
C GLN A 68 -24.33 1.62 18.30
N LYS A 69 -25.63 1.90 18.24
CA LYS A 69 -26.35 2.51 17.12
C LYS A 69 -26.13 4.03 17.14
#